data_AF-A0A957CD80-F1
#
_entry.id   AF-A0A957CD80-F1
#
_cell.length_a   1.000
_cell.length_b   1.000
_cell.length_c   1.000
_cell.angle_alpha   90.00
_cell.angle_beta   90.00
_cell.angle_gamma   90.00
#
_symmetry.space_group_name_H-M   'P 1'
#
loop_
_entity.id
_entity.type
_entity.pdbx_description
1 polymer ?
#
loop_
_entity_poly.entity_id
_entity_poly.type
_entity_poly.pdbx_seq_one_letter_code
_entity_poly.pdbx_strand_id
1 'polypeptide(L)'
;MNSEAKRSYNSEQREQQKQETRTRILEGLIAVMADGLVEVSIPAVAEASGVSIPTIYRYFPNKSALMGALPIYLAQKIGAPPLNPEPDLASYLNALNEFYARADNIDTTMQAAAMSEAAVNLRRTTRPERLQMIEQMLRPYTTHLLPAEQEKLRNVVLILATSAVMKAFTDYLELSWEEAARQATWAIDMLVKGVAATGGQDE
;
A
#
# COMPACT_ATOMS: atom_id res chain seq x y z
N MET A 1 22.80 -34.04 -24.99
CA MET A 1 22.06 -33.53 -23.80
C MET A 1 22.57 -32.18 -23.25
N ASN A 2 23.48 -31.43 -23.93
CA ASN A 2 24.14 -30.25 -23.34
C ASN A 2 23.59 -28.87 -23.82
N SER A 3 22.61 -28.87 -24.74
CA SER A 3 22.05 -27.66 -25.35
C SER A 3 20.88 -27.07 -24.53
N GLU A 4 20.04 -27.94 -23.94
CA GLU A 4 18.89 -27.53 -23.12
C GLU A 4 19.33 -26.92 -21.78
N ALA A 5 20.32 -27.52 -21.10
CA ALA A 5 20.87 -26.99 -19.85
C ALA A 5 21.50 -25.58 -20.04
N LYS A 6 22.22 -25.37 -21.15
CA LYS A 6 22.82 -24.06 -21.49
C LYS A 6 21.77 -23.02 -21.87
N ARG A 7 20.65 -23.43 -22.48
CA ARG A 7 19.53 -22.54 -22.84
C ARG A 7 18.70 -22.13 -21.62
N SER A 8 18.45 -23.06 -20.68
CA SER A 8 17.74 -22.80 -19.41
C SER A 8 18.51 -21.84 -18.50
N TYR A 9 19.81 -22.08 -18.31
CA TYR A 9 20.67 -21.21 -17.49
C TYR A 9 20.70 -19.76 -17.99
N ASN A 10 20.80 -19.57 -19.31
CA ASN A 10 20.77 -18.24 -19.93
C ASN A 10 19.41 -17.55 -19.81
N SER A 11 18.29 -18.29 -19.74
CA SER A 11 16.97 -17.69 -19.48
C SER A 11 16.80 -17.29 -18.01
N GLU A 12 17.26 -18.12 -17.07
CA GLU A 12 17.20 -17.84 -15.64
C GLU A 12 18.03 -16.60 -15.28
N GLN A 13 19.26 -16.50 -15.81
CA GLN A 13 20.12 -15.34 -15.58
C GLN A 13 19.52 -14.04 -16.15
N ARG A 14 18.84 -14.11 -17.31
CA ARG A 14 18.16 -12.94 -17.90
C ARG A 14 16.96 -12.49 -17.07
N GLU A 15 16.17 -13.43 -16.55
CA GLU A 15 15.00 -13.10 -15.72
C GLU A 15 15.44 -12.52 -14.37
N GLN A 16 16.51 -13.07 -13.78
CA GLN A 16 17.11 -12.52 -12.57
C GLN A 16 17.60 -11.09 -12.79
N GLN A 17 18.37 -10.83 -13.85
CA GLN A 17 18.86 -9.49 -14.17
C GLN A 17 17.72 -8.48 -14.40
N LYS A 18 16.62 -8.97 -15.00
CA LYS A 18 15.41 -8.19 -15.23
C LYS A 18 14.77 -7.81 -13.90
N GLN A 19 14.60 -8.77 -12.99
CA GLN A 19 14.02 -8.53 -11.67
C GLN A 19 14.90 -7.60 -10.82
N GLU A 20 16.22 -7.78 -10.83
CA GLU A 20 17.17 -6.90 -10.14
C GLU A 20 17.08 -5.46 -10.64
N THR A 21 16.95 -5.27 -11.96
CA THR A 21 16.79 -3.93 -12.54
C THR A 21 15.46 -3.31 -12.14
N ARG A 22 14.38 -4.11 -12.14
CA ARG A 22 13.06 -3.66 -11.67
C ARG A 22 13.11 -3.23 -10.21
N THR A 23 13.78 -4.00 -9.35
CA THR A 23 13.99 -3.68 -7.93
C THR A 23 14.77 -2.38 -7.76
N ARG A 24 15.90 -2.21 -8.45
CA ARG A 24 16.70 -0.97 -8.38
C ARG A 24 15.91 0.27 -8.74
N ILE A 25 15.04 0.20 -9.76
CA ILE A 25 14.18 1.32 -10.14
C ILE A 25 13.21 1.67 -9.00
N LEU A 26 12.61 0.67 -8.35
CA LEU A 26 11.67 0.88 -7.24
C LEU A 26 12.38 1.40 -5.98
N GLU A 27 13.61 0.97 -5.72
CA GLU A 27 14.43 1.51 -4.63
C GLU A 27 14.85 2.96 -4.89
N GLY A 28 15.22 3.29 -6.13
CA GLY A 28 15.46 4.68 -6.53
C GLY A 28 14.21 5.55 -6.40
N LEU A 29 13.03 5.01 -6.72
CA LEU A 29 11.76 5.69 -6.48
C LEU A 29 11.55 5.98 -4.99
N ILE A 30 11.79 5.00 -4.12
CA ILE A 30 11.68 5.16 -2.66
C ILE A 30 12.61 6.26 -2.16
N ALA A 31 13.86 6.27 -2.61
CA ALA A 31 14.83 7.30 -2.23
C ALA A 31 14.36 8.71 -2.63
N VAL A 32 13.89 8.88 -3.87
CA VAL A 32 13.35 10.15 -4.37
C VAL A 32 12.11 10.61 -3.58
N MET A 33 11.26 9.66 -3.17
CA MET A 33 10.09 9.96 -2.34
C MET A 33 10.49 10.36 -0.91
N ALA A 34 11.49 9.69 -0.34
CA ALA A 34 12.01 9.97 1.00
C ALA A 34 12.63 11.37 1.12
N ASP A 35 13.26 11.86 0.05
CA ASP A 35 13.85 13.20 -0.03
C ASP A 35 12.82 14.35 -0.01
N GLY A 36 11.52 14.03 0.05
CA GLY A 36 10.46 15.02 0.29
C GLY A 36 10.09 15.87 -0.93
N LEU A 37 10.45 15.43 -2.14
CA LEU A 37 10.01 16.11 -3.35
C LEU A 37 8.46 16.05 -3.48
N VAL A 38 7.85 17.23 -3.66
CA VAL A 38 6.41 17.43 -3.90
C VAL A 38 5.91 16.54 -5.05
N GLU A 39 6.76 16.34 -6.06
CA GLU A 39 6.45 15.51 -7.20
C GLU A 39 7.65 14.65 -7.63
N VAL A 40 7.43 13.34 -7.75
CA VAL A 40 8.42 12.39 -8.28
C VAL A 40 8.66 12.67 -9.77
N SER A 41 9.91 12.91 -10.16
CA SER A 41 10.30 13.03 -11.57
C SER A 41 11.00 11.75 -12.06
N ILE A 42 10.70 11.30 -13.28
CA ILE A 42 11.37 10.14 -13.89
C ILE A 42 12.89 10.34 -14.00
N PRO A 43 13.41 11.55 -14.34
CA PRO A 43 14.85 11.81 -14.31
C PRO A 43 15.49 11.58 -12.93
N ALA A 44 14.88 12.07 -11.86
CA ALA A 44 15.40 11.86 -10.50
C ALA A 44 15.41 10.37 -10.13
N VAL A 45 14.37 9.62 -10.51
CA VAL A 45 14.34 8.16 -10.29
C VAL A 45 15.44 7.46 -11.08
N ALA A 46 15.71 7.89 -12.32
CA ALA A 46 16.79 7.33 -13.15
C ALA A 46 18.16 7.53 -12.51
N GLU A 47 18.42 8.74 -12.02
CA GLU A 47 19.63 9.09 -11.28
C GLU A 47 19.76 8.26 -10.00
N ALA A 48 18.74 8.25 -9.15
CA ALA A 48 18.75 7.52 -7.87
C ALA A 48 18.88 6.00 -8.04
N SER A 49 18.36 5.43 -9.14
CA SER A 49 18.45 3.99 -9.42
C SER A 49 19.68 3.58 -10.24
N GLY A 50 20.47 4.55 -10.72
CA GLY A 50 21.64 4.30 -11.57
C GLY A 50 21.30 3.67 -12.92
N VAL A 51 20.12 3.94 -13.48
CA VAL A 51 19.69 3.45 -14.81
C VAL A 51 19.31 4.61 -15.72
N SER A 52 19.21 4.36 -17.02
CA SER A 52 18.77 5.38 -17.98
C SER A 52 17.25 5.55 -17.99
N ILE A 53 16.75 6.73 -18.36
CA ILE A 53 15.31 6.99 -18.54
C ILE A 53 14.64 5.99 -19.51
N PRO A 54 15.22 5.66 -20.68
CA PRO A 54 14.66 4.62 -21.55
C PRO A 54 14.59 3.23 -20.88
N THR A 55 15.52 2.93 -19.97
CA THR A 55 15.46 1.72 -19.16
C THR A 55 14.25 1.74 -18.25
N ILE A 56 13.96 2.85 -17.55
CA ILE A 56 12.73 2.96 -16.75
C ILE A 56 11.50 2.70 -17.61
N TYR A 57 11.36 3.39 -18.74
CA TYR A 57 10.17 3.23 -19.60
C TYR A 57 10.01 1.83 -20.18
N ARG A 58 11.10 1.08 -20.34
CA ARG A 58 11.05 -0.35 -20.74
C ARG A 58 10.44 -1.24 -19.66
N TYR A 59 10.63 -0.93 -18.38
CA TYR A 59 10.06 -1.68 -17.26
C TYR A 59 8.70 -1.15 -16.81
N PHE A 60 8.51 0.16 -16.92
CA PHE A 60 7.33 0.88 -16.46
C PHE A 60 6.93 1.90 -17.55
N PRO A 61 5.95 1.56 -18.40
CA PRO A 61 5.65 2.34 -19.62
C PRO A 61 5.22 3.79 -19.35
N ASN A 62 4.78 4.10 -18.12
CA ASN A 62 4.46 5.45 -17.69
C ASN A 62 4.66 5.60 -16.17
N LYS A 63 4.62 6.85 -15.68
CA LYS A 63 4.77 7.19 -14.25
C LYS A 63 3.70 6.50 -13.39
N SER A 64 2.47 6.36 -13.88
CA SER A 64 1.40 5.67 -13.14
C SER A 64 1.73 4.18 -12.91
N ALA A 65 2.25 3.48 -13.94
CA ALA A 65 2.66 2.09 -13.83
C ALA A 65 3.83 1.88 -12.85
N LEU A 66 4.79 2.82 -12.81
CA LEU A 66 5.87 2.81 -11.83
C LEU A 66 5.33 3.01 -10.41
N MET A 67 4.50 4.02 -10.23
CA MET A 67 3.90 4.38 -8.94
C MET A 67 2.98 3.26 -8.41
N GLY A 68 2.16 2.66 -9.26
CA GLY A 68 1.26 1.55 -8.92
C GLY A 68 1.98 0.24 -8.59
N ALA A 69 3.22 0.06 -9.04
CA ALA A 69 4.04 -1.10 -8.68
C ALA A 69 4.64 -1.01 -7.26
N LEU A 70 4.72 0.20 -6.70
CA LEU A 70 5.37 0.44 -5.41
C LEU A 70 4.67 -0.27 -4.23
N PRO A 71 3.33 -0.18 -4.03
CA PRO A 71 2.69 -0.84 -2.90
C PRO A 71 2.93 -2.36 -2.85
N ILE A 72 2.91 -3.00 -4.02
CA ILE A 72 3.17 -4.45 -4.16
C ILE A 72 4.61 -4.77 -3.75
N TYR A 73 5.56 -3.97 -4.21
CA TYR A 73 6.97 -4.14 -3.86
C TYR A 73 7.22 -3.92 -2.36
N LEU A 74 6.61 -2.89 -1.76
CA LEU A 74 6.69 -2.65 -0.32
C LEU A 74 6.17 -3.85 0.47
N ALA A 75 4.98 -4.36 0.13
CA ALA A 75 4.41 -5.54 0.77
C ALA A 75 5.34 -6.76 0.67
N GLN A 76 5.92 -7.01 -0.50
CA GLN A 76 6.89 -8.10 -0.70
C GLN A 76 8.16 -7.91 0.13
N LYS A 77 8.71 -6.68 0.17
CA LYS A 77 9.96 -6.37 0.88
C LYS A 77 9.82 -6.56 2.39
N ILE A 78 8.65 -6.28 2.96
CA ILE A 78 8.38 -6.49 4.38
C ILE A 78 7.90 -7.90 4.72
N GLY A 79 7.75 -8.78 3.72
CA GLY A 79 7.19 -10.11 3.92
C GLY A 79 5.72 -10.09 4.33
N ALA A 80 4.98 -9.03 3.98
CA ALA A 80 3.53 -9.01 4.15
C ALA A 80 2.87 -9.96 3.12
N PRO A 81 1.82 -10.69 3.52
CA PRO A 81 1.09 -11.55 2.60
C PRO A 81 0.49 -10.72 1.45
N PRO A 82 0.26 -11.33 0.27
CA PRO A 82 -0.45 -10.66 -0.81
C PRO A 82 -1.84 -10.23 -0.32
N LEU A 83 -2.23 -9.01 -0.69
CA LEU A 83 -3.56 -8.51 -0.36
C LEU A 83 -4.61 -9.35 -1.09
N ASN A 84 -5.65 -9.76 -0.37
CA ASN A 84 -6.85 -10.31 -0.97
C ASN A 84 -7.47 -9.21 -1.86
N PRO A 85 -7.72 -9.45 -3.16
CA PRO A 85 -8.34 -8.46 -4.04
C PRO A 85 -9.77 -8.11 -3.62
N GLU A 86 -10.46 -9.02 -2.93
CA GLU A 86 -11.82 -8.84 -2.43
C GLU A 86 -11.85 -9.20 -0.94
N PRO A 87 -11.29 -8.34 -0.06
CA PRO A 87 -11.22 -8.64 1.35
C PRO A 87 -12.59 -8.54 2.01
N ASP A 88 -12.87 -9.43 2.95
CA ASP A 88 -13.87 -9.16 3.98
C ASP A 88 -13.27 -8.26 5.08
N LEU A 89 -14.10 -7.79 6.01
CA LEU A 89 -13.63 -6.90 7.08
C LEU A 89 -12.52 -7.54 7.92
N ALA A 90 -12.67 -8.81 8.30
CA ALA A 90 -11.71 -9.49 9.17
C ALA A 90 -10.33 -9.63 8.50
N SER A 91 -10.29 -10.08 7.25
CA SER A 91 -9.06 -10.19 6.47
C SER A 91 -8.43 -8.83 6.19
N TYR A 92 -9.23 -7.78 5.98
CA TYR A 92 -8.73 -6.41 5.83
C TYR A 92 -8.03 -5.90 7.10
N LEU A 93 -8.67 -6.05 8.27
CA LEU A 93 -8.10 -5.62 9.55
C LEU A 93 -6.85 -6.42 9.91
N ASN A 94 -6.85 -7.74 9.66
CA ASN A 94 -5.67 -8.58 9.85
C ASN A 94 -4.52 -8.13 8.94
N ALA A 95 -4.79 -7.88 7.66
CA ALA A 95 -3.77 -7.41 6.73
C ALA A 95 -3.16 -6.06 7.14
N LEU A 96 -3.96 -5.14 7.68
CA LEU A 96 -3.46 -3.88 8.23
C LEU A 96 -2.53 -4.10 9.43
N ASN A 97 -2.97 -4.89 10.42
CA ASN A 97 -2.15 -5.20 11.58
C ASN A 97 -0.85 -5.90 11.18
N GLU A 98 -0.93 -6.88 10.29
CA GLU A 98 0.22 -7.61 9.77
C GLU A 98 1.21 -6.73 9.00
N PHE A 99 0.70 -5.77 8.23
CA PHE A 99 1.53 -4.82 7.50
C PHE A 99 2.32 -3.94 8.47
N TYR A 100 1.65 -3.37 9.48
CA TYR A 100 2.30 -2.44 10.41
C TYR A 100 3.10 -3.11 11.53
N ALA A 101 2.78 -4.36 11.90
CA ALA A 101 3.65 -5.18 12.78
C ALA A 101 5.03 -5.45 12.15
N ARG A 102 5.11 -5.41 10.82
CA ARG A 102 6.36 -5.56 10.07
C ARG A 102 6.94 -4.22 9.63
N ALA A 103 6.36 -3.09 10.04
CA ALA A 103 6.85 -1.76 9.66
C ALA A 103 8.18 -1.37 10.36
N ASP A 104 8.60 -2.09 11.40
CA ASP A 104 9.95 -1.92 11.94
C ASP A 104 11.01 -2.69 11.12
N ASN A 105 10.58 -3.57 10.21
CA ASN A 105 11.48 -4.23 9.24
C ASN A 105 11.80 -3.34 8.03
N ILE A 106 11.18 -2.16 7.91
CA ILE A 106 11.52 -1.19 6.86
C ILE A 106 12.51 -0.17 7.37
N ASP A 107 13.57 0.06 6.60
CA ASP A 107 14.51 1.13 6.87
C ASP A 107 13.80 2.49 6.88
N THR A 108 14.35 3.41 7.68
CA THR A 108 13.94 4.81 7.84
C THR A 108 13.65 5.52 6.52
N THR A 109 14.40 5.23 5.46
CA THR A 109 14.16 5.75 4.10
C THR A 109 12.78 5.37 3.57
N MET A 110 12.39 4.11 3.76
CA MET A 110 11.11 3.59 3.28
C MET A 110 9.95 4.07 4.16
N GLN A 111 10.18 4.29 5.45
CA GLN A 111 9.23 5.00 6.33
C GLN A 111 9.00 6.43 5.85
N ALA A 112 10.07 7.19 5.60
CA ALA A 112 10.00 8.55 5.06
C ALA A 112 9.27 8.60 3.71
N ALA A 113 9.56 7.66 2.80
CA ALA A 113 8.86 7.55 1.52
C ALA A 113 7.36 7.32 1.69
N ALA A 114 6.94 6.45 2.62
CA ALA A 114 5.52 6.19 2.89
C ALA A 114 4.77 7.42 3.44
N MET A 115 5.49 8.37 4.02
CA MET A 115 4.98 9.60 4.64
C MET A 115 5.11 10.83 3.73
N SER A 116 5.78 10.69 2.59
CA SER A 116 6.02 11.77 1.63
C SER A 116 4.76 12.26 0.93
N GLU A 117 4.80 13.49 0.40
CA GLU A 117 3.75 14.01 -0.49
C GLU A 117 3.56 13.15 -1.74
N ALA A 118 4.64 12.51 -2.21
CA ALA A 118 4.55 11.55 -3.30
C ALA A 118 3.70 10.33 -2.94
N ALA A 119 3.77 9.82 -1.70
CA ALA A 119 2.89 8.75 -1.23
C ALA A 119 1.44 9.23 -1.09
N VAL A 120 1.21 10.48 -0.68
CA VAL A 120 -0.13 11.09 -0.70
C VAL A 120 -0.67 11.17 -2.13
N ASN A 121 0.14 11.58 -3.10
CA ASN A 121 -0.24 11.66 -4.50
C ASN A 121 -0.51 10.26 -5.12
N LEU A 122 0.28 9.24 -4.78
CA LEU A 122 -0.02 7.84 -5.15
C LEU A 122 -1.36 7.36 -4.59
N ARG A 123 -1.67 7.75 -3.35
CA ARG A 123 -2.97 7.45 -2.73
C ARG A 123 -4.10 8.17 -3.43
N ARG A 124 -3.88 9.38 -3.96
CA ARG A 124 -4.89 10.08 -4.77
C ARG A 124 -5.20 9.33 -6.06
N THR A 125 -4.18 8.82 -6.76
CA THR A 125 -4.38 8.10 -8.02
C THR A 125 -5.06 6.75 -7.86
N THR A 126 -4.84 6.07 -6.72
CA THR A 126 -5.47 4.76 -6.39
C THR A 126 -6.72 4.90 -5.51
N ARG A 127 -7.16 6.15 -5.26
CA ARG A 127 -8.28 6.45 -4.37
C ARG A 127 -9.60 5.84 -4.89
N PRO A 128 -9.96 5.91 -6.18
CA PRO A 128 -11.21 5.36 -6.67
C PRO A 128 -11.33 3.86 -6.41
N GLU A 129 -10.29 3.08 -6.72
CA GLU A 129 -10.27 1.63 -6.50
C GLU A 129 -10.35 1.29 -5.01
N ARG A 130 -9.62 2.02 -4.16
CA ARG A 130 -9.68 1.82 -2.70
C ARG A 130 -11.05 2.12 -2.12
N LEU A 131 -11.70 3.20 -2.58
CA LEU A 131 -13.05 3.54 -2.12
C LEU A 131 -14.04 2.46 -2.52
N GLN A 132 -13.97 1.97 -3.77
CA GLN A 132 -14.82 0.89 -4.26
C GLN A 132 -14.62 -0.41 -3.47
N MET A 133 -13.37 -0.79 -3.21
CA MET A 133 -13.05 -1.97 -2.40
C MET A 133 -13.62 -1.88 -0.98
N ILE A 134 -13.45 -0.73 -0.30
CA ILE A 134 -13.98 -0.52 1.05
C ILE A 134 -15.52 -0.52 1.03
N GLU A 135 -16.13 0.08 0.03
CA GLU A 135 -17.59 0.09 -0.13
C GLU A 135 -18.15 -1.33 -0.29
N GLN A 136 -17.52 -2.15 -1.12
CA GLN A 136 -17.89 -3.56 -1.30
C GLN A 136 -17.70 -4.38 -0.02
N MET A 137 -16.57 -4.19 0.68
CA MET A 137 -16.27 -4.85 1.95
C MET A 137 -17.29 -4.50 3.04
N LEU A 138 -17.75 -3.24 3.09
CA LEU A 138 -18.71 -2.77 4.10
C LEU A 138 -20.17 -3.11 3.77
N ARG A 139 -20.48 -3.40 2.50
CA ARG A 139 -21.85 -3.65 2.04
C ARG A 139 -22.66 -4.62 2.91
N PRO A 140 -22.11 -5.75 3.42
CA PRO A 140 -22.88 -6.66 4.29
C PRO A 140 -23.36 -6.04 5.60
N TYR A 141 -22.76 -4.94 6.05
CA TYR A 141 -23.02 -4.30 7.33
C TYR A 141 -23.84 -3.01 7.22
N THR A 142 -24.16 -2.55 6.00
CA THR A 142 -24.67 -1.20 5.78
C THR A 142 -25.90 -1.12 4.89
N THR A 143 -26.52 -2.25 4.53
CA THR A 143 -27.69 -2.28 3.62
C THR A 143 -28.91 -1.54 4.17
N HIS A 144 -29.05 -1.47 5.49
CA HIS A 144 -30.12 -0.75 6.19
C HIS A 144 -29.88 0.77 6.30
N LEU A 145 -28.65 1.23 6.07
CA LEU A 145 -28.30 2.64 6.20
C LEU A 145 -28.68 3.45 4.96
N LEU A 146 -28.92 4.75 5.16
CA LEU A 146 -29.05 5.69 4.06
C LEU A 146 -27.71 5.82 3.30
N PRO A 147 -27.72 6.06 1.97
CA PRO A 147 -26.49 6.18 1.18
C PRO A 147 -25.46 7.18 1.75
N ALA A 148 -25.92 8.29 2.31
CA ALA A 148 -25.05 9.29 2.93
C ALA A 148 -24.33 8.77 4.20
N GLU A 149 -24.92 7.83 4.92
CA GLU A 149 -24.32 7.21 6.11
C GLU A 149 -23.33 6.10 5.73
N GLN A 150 -23.67 5.31 4.69
CA GLN A 150 -22.74 4.36 4.08
C GLN A 150 -21.46 5.09 3.62
N GLU A 151 -21.63 6.25 2.98
CA GLU A 151 -20.52 7.08 2.53
C GLU A 151 -19.65 7.57 3.69
N LYS A 152 -20.27 8.05 4.77
CA LYS A 152 -19.56 8.50 5.99
C LYS A 152 -18.72 7.36 6.58
N LEU A 153 -19.30 6.18 6.76
CA LEU A 153 -18.57 5.03 7.31
C LEU A 153 -17.39 4.65 6.40
N ARG A 154 -17.62 4.52 5.08
CA ARG A 154 -16.57 4.24 4.10
C ARG A 154 -15.41 5.24 4.19
N ASN A 155 -15.72 6.53 4.27
CA ASN A 155 -14.71 7.59 4.35
C ASN A 155 -13.92 7.52 5.66
N VAL A 156 -14.57 7.25 6.79
CA VAL A 156 -13.90 7.08 8.10
C VAL A 156 -12.99 5.85 8.10
N VAL A 157 -13.46 4.71 7.59
CA VAL A 157 -12.66 3.48 7.48
C VAL A 157 -11.42 3.71 6.60
N LEU A 158 -11.59 4.39 5.45
CA LEU A 158 -10.45 4.74 4.59
C LEU A 158 -9.39 5.54 5.35
N ILE A 159 -9.81 6.58 6.09
CA ILE A 159 -8.90 7.47 6.81
C ILE A 159 -8.17 6.74 7.94
N LEU A 160 -8.91 6.00 8.78
CA LEU A 160 -8.35 5.23 9.90
C LEU A 160 -7.31 4.20 9.45
N ALA A 161 -7.46 3.65 8.25
CA ALA A 161 -6.50 2.69 7.67
C ALA A 161 -5.27 3.32 6.99
N THR A 162 -5.12 4.66 7.03
CA THR A 162 -3.98 5.32 6.37
C THR A 162 -2.79 5.50 7.28
N SER A 163 -1.57 5.44 6.71
CA SER A 163 -0.35 5.69 7.49
C SER A 163 -0.28 7.09 8.12
N ALA A 164 -1.12 8.05 7.70
CA ALA A 164 -1.19 9.36 8.34
C ALA A 164 -1.80 9.27 9.74
N VAL A 165 -2.78 8.37 9.93
CA VAL A 165 -3.34 8.07 11.26
C VAL A 165 -2.31 7.34 12.11
N MET A 166 -1.61 6.36 11.55
CA MET A 166 -0.54 5.66 12.28
C MET A 166 0.59 6.63 12.69
N LYS A 167 1.00 7.53 11.78
CA LYS A 167 1.94 8.61 12.12
C LYS A 167 1.43 9.48 13.27
N ALA A 168 0.17 9.90 13.23
CA ALA A 168 -0.38 10.75 14.28
C ALA A 168 -0.33 10.05 15.66
N PHE A 169 -0.62 8.75 15.71
CA PHE A 169 -0.44 7.96 16.92
C PHE A 169 1.01 7.94 17.41
N THR A 170 1.98 7.77 16.50
CA THR A 170 3.41 7.80 16.85
C THR A 170 3.88 9.19 17.29
N ASP A 171 3.54 10.25 16.55
CA ASP A 171 3.99 11.62 16.84
C ASP A 171 3.40 12.18 18.13
N TYR A 172 2.11 11.93 18.39
CA TYR A 172 1.41 12.56 19.51
C TYR A 172 1.36 11.67 20.76
N LEU A 173 1.36 10.34 20.60
CA LEU A 173 1.19 9.39 21.71
C LEU A 173 2.39 8.45 21.89
N GLU A 174 3.46 8.62 21.10
CA GLU A 174 4.69 7.80 21.17
C GLU A 174 4.45 6.29 20.98
N LEU A 175 3.39 5.92 20.26
CA LEU A 175 3.08 4.52 19.97
C LEU A 175 3.92 3.98 18.82
N SER A 176 4.26 2.70 18.91
CA SER A 176 4.78 1.95 17.75
C SER A 176 3.75 1.90 16.62
N TRP A 177 4.22 1.68 15.38
CA TRP A 177 3.33 1.50 14.23
C TRP A 177 2.38 0.31 14.41
N GLU A 178 2.84 -0.76 15.07
CA GLU A 178 2.02 -1.92 15.42
C GLU A 178 0.89 -1.54 16.40
N GLU A 179 1.20 -0.83 17.49
CA GLU A 179 0.20 -0.37 18.47
C GLU A 179 -0.80 0.58 17.83
N ALA A 180 -0.32 1.52 17.00
CA ALA A 180 -1.18 2.43 16.26
C ALA A 180 -2.15 1.67 15.34
N ALA A 181 -1.67 0.63 14.63
CA ALA A 181 -2.52 -0.20 13.79
C ALA A 181 -3.55 -1.01 14.59
N ARG A 182 -3.16 -1.55 15.75
CA ARG A 182 -4.10 -2.24 16.66
C ARG A 182 -5.21 -1.30 17.13
N GLN A 183 -4.89 -0.06 17.48
CA GLN A 183 -5.91 0.93 17.87
C GLN A 183 -6.83 1.33 16.71
N ALA A 184 -6.26 1.58 15.53
CA ALA A 184 -7.04 1.92 14.35
C ALA A 184 -7.98 0.79 13.92
N THR A 185 -7.49 -0.46 13.91
CA THR A 185 -8.30 -1.62 13.53
C THR A 185 -9.37 -1.95 14.56
N TRP A 186 -9.09 -1.80 15.86
CA TRP A 186 -10.10 -1.85 16.91
C TRP A 186 -11.20 -0.80 16.70
N ALA A 187 -10.82 0.46 16.42
CA ALA A 187 -11.79 1.52 16.18
C ALA A 187 -12.68 1.23 14.96
N ILE A 188 -12.10 0.76 13.85
CA ILE A 188 -12.85 0.35 12.66
C ILE A 188 -13.85 -0.77 13.00
N ASP A 189 -13.39 -1.83 13.67
CA ASP A 189 -14.24 -2.96 14.05
C ASP A 189 -15.42 -2.51 14.92
N MET A 190 -15.17 -1.66 15.91
CA MET A 190 -16.21 -1.11 16.79
C MET A 190 -17.21 -0.23 16.03
N LEU A 191 -16.75 0.61 15.11
CA LEU A 191 -17.63 1.45 14.28
C LEU A 191 -18.52 0.60 13.38
N VAL A 192 -17.96 -0.41 12.71
CA VAL A 192 -18.73 -1.29 11.82
C VAL A 192 -19.73 -2.14 12.61
N LYS A 193 -19.32 -2.71 13.75
CA LYS A 193 -20.23 -3.45 14.64
C LYS A 193 -21.35 -2.58 15.19
N GLY A 194 -21.04 -1.35 15.60
CA GLY A 194 -22.04 -0.39 16.07
C GLY A 194 -23.09 -0.08 15.01
N VAL A 195 -22.65 0.18 13.77
CA VAL A 195 -23.53 0.40 12.63
C VAL A 195 -24.36 -0.84 12.29
N ALA A 196 -23.76 -2.03 12.30
CA ALA A 196 -24.48 -3.27 12.03
C ALA A 196 -25.59 -3.53 13.07
N ALA A 197 -25.34 -3.18 14.34
CA ALA A 197 -26.30 -3.37 15.42
C ALA A 197 -27.52 -2.44 15.34
N THR A 198 -27.40 -1.23 14.78
CA THR A 198 -28.56 -0.33 14.62
C THR A 198 -29.59 -0.87 13.62
N GLY A 199 -29.17 -1.70 12.66
CA GLY A 199 -30.08 -2.34 11.71
C GLY A 199 -30.89 -3.49 12.29
N GLY A 200 -30.49 -4.03 13.44
CA GLY A 200 -31.18 -5.12 14.14
C GLY A 200 -32.08 -4.65 15.30
N GLN A 201 -32.24 -3.34 15.51
CA GLN A 201 -33.10 -2.77 16.54
C GLN A 201 -34.48 -2.31 16.02
N ASP A 202 -34.72 -2.41 14.72
CA ASP A 202 -35.98 -2.05 14.04
C ASP A 202 -36.82 -3.27 13.60
N GLU A 203 -36.50 -4.48 14.09
CA GLU A 203 -37.35 -5.70 14.01
C GLU A 203 -37.92 -6.05 15.39
#